data_AF-A0A356KV99-F1
#
_entry.id   AF-A0A356KV99-F1
#
_cell.length_a   1.000
_cell.length_b   1.000
_cell.length_c   1.000
_cell.angle_alpha   90.00
_cell.angle_beta   90.00
_cell.angle_gamma   90.00
#
_symmetry.space_group_name_H-M   'P 1'
#
loop_
_entity.id
_entity.type
_entity.pdbx_description
1 polymer ?
#
loop_
_entity_poly.entity_id
_entity_poly.type
_entity_poly.pdbx_seq_one_letter_code
_entity_poly.pdbx_strand_id
1 'polypeptide(L)'
;MHPALAALLADGTPTPDQIETFVNEHEPFPLVEGSWATFAYWGEARSVRWQHWIFGLTTSQEFHRVEGTDLWWLSVELRKNSRVEYKLLVDYGDRAILIRDPLNPLIARDPF
;
A
#
# COMPACT_ATOMS: atom_id res chain seq x y z
N MET A 1 3.30 7.63 8.39
CA MET A 1 1.96 7.80 7.80
C MET A 1 1.92 9.12 7.05
N HIS A 2 1.52 9.10 5.77
CA HIS A 2 1.39 10.30 4.93
C HIS A 2 0.26 11.23 5.43
N PRO A 3 0.39 12.57 5.36
CA PRO A 3 -0.62 13.51 5.85
C PRO A 3 -2.02 13.33 5.23
N ALA A 4 -2.10 12.98 3.94
CA ALA A 4 -3.39 12.73 3.29
C ALA A 4 -4.14 11.53 3.88
N LEU A 5 -3.43 10.45 4.21
CA LEU A 5 -4.03 9.29 4.89
C LEU A 5 -4.44 9.66 6.32
N ALA A 6 -3.62 10.44 7.02
CA ALA A 6 -3.99 10.94 8.34
C ALA A 6 -5.28 11.80 8.30
N ALA A 7 -5.44 12.64 7.27
CA ALA A 7 -6.63 13.47 7.08
C ALA A 7 -7.88 12.62 6.79
N LEU A 8 -7.77 11.59 5.94
CA LEU A 8 -8.88 10.65 5.68
C LEU A 8 -9.38 9.98 6.97
N LEU A 9 -8.47 9.66 7.89
CA LEU A 9 -8.77 8.91 9.11
C LEU A 9 -9.11 9.81 10.32
N ALA A 10 -9.02 11.14 10.18
CA ALA A 10 -9.14 12.07 11.30
C ALA A 10 -10.56 12.08 11.92
N ASP A 11 -11.59 11.94 11.08
CA ASP A 11 -13.00 12.02 11.49
C ASP A 11 -13.62 10.65 11.83
N GLY A 12 -12.80 9.60 11.90
CA GLY A 12 -13.21 8.22 12.21
C GLY A 12 -13.11 7.28 11.01
N THR A 13 -13.95 6.23 11.00
CA THR A 13 -14.00 5.26 9.90
C THR A 13 -14.52 5.92 8.62
N PRO A 14 -13.72 6.00 7.54
CA PRO A 14 -14.16 6.63 6.30
C PRO A 14 -15.22 5.79 5.58
N THR A 15 -16.13 6.47 4.89
CA THR A 15 -17.13 5.81 4.03
C THR A 15 -16.49 5.30 2.74
N PRO A 16 -17.16 4.38 2.01
CA PRO A 16 -16.69 3.94 0.70
C PRO A 16 -16.42 5.10 -0.28
N ASP A 17 -17.31 6.09 -0.34
CA ASP A 17 -17.16 7.26 -1.23
C ASP A 17 -15.95 8.13 -0.84
N GLN A 18 -15.65 8.25 0.45
CA GLN A 18 -14.45 8.97 0.93
C GLN A 18 -13.17 8.22 0.57
N ILE A 19 -13.18 6.89 0.67
CA ILE A 19 -12.04 6.06 0.25
C ILE A 19 -11.85 6.16 -1.27
N GLU A 20 -12.92 6.06 -2.05
CA GLU A 20 -12.87 6.20 -3.51
C GLU A 20 -12.29 7.56 -3.91
N THR A 21 -12.80 8.64 -3.31
CA THR A 21 -12.31 10.01 -3.54
C THR A 21 -10.83 10.10 -3.19
N PHE A 22 -10.43 9.61 -2.01
CA PHE A 22 -9.03 9.60 -1.58
C PHE A 22 -8.11 8.86 -2.56
N VAL A 23 -8.48 7.65 -2.97
CA VAL A 23 -7.68 6.85 -3.90
C VAL A 23 -7.55 7.57 -5.23
N ASN A 24 -8.67 8.04 -5.81
CA ASN A 24 -8.67 8.72 -7.10
C ASN A 24 -7.88 10.04 -7.10
N GLU A 25 -7.93 10.80 -6.01
CA GLU A 25 -7.21 12.09 -5.91
C GLU A 25 -5.71 11.94 -5.66
N HIS A 26 -5.26 10.80 -5.11
CA HIS A 26 -3.88 10.59 -4.68
C HIS A 26 -3.13 9.53 -5.48
N GLU A 27 -3.73 8.97 -6.53
CA GLU A 27 -2.99 8.15 -7.49
C GLU A 27 -1.88 8.97 -8.20
N PRO A 28 -0.72 8.35 -8.50
CA PRO A 28 -0.36 6.96 -8.24
C PRO A 28 0.21 6.72 -6.83
N PHE A 29 -0.03 5.53 -6.29
CA PHE A 29 0.64 5.05 -5.08
C PHE A 29 2.03 4.48 -5.38
N PRO A 30 2.96 4.47 -4.40
CA PRO A 30 2.81 4.95 -3.01
C PRO A 30 2.89 6.47 -2.86
N LEU A 31 2.27 7.00 -1.80
CA LEU A 31 2.40 8.42 -1.43
C LEU A 31 3.74 8.65 -0.72
N VAL A 32 4.56 9.57 -1.22
CA VAL A 32 5.91 9.82 -0.69
C VAL A 32 5.97 11.17 0.01
N GLU A 33 6.38 11.17 1.27
CA GLU A 33 6.65 12.37 2.08
C GLU A 33 8.02 12.21 2.77
N GLY A 34 9.01 13.00 2.36
CA GLY A 34 10.37 12.91 2.90
C GLY A 34 11.05 11.55 2.64
N SER A 35 11.35 10.80 3.70
CA SER A 35 11.89 9.43 3.64
C SER A 35 10.81 8.35 3.76
N TRP A 36 9.54 8.72 3.81
CA TRP A 36 8.44 7.78 4.02
C TRP A 36 7.67 7.54 2.74
N ALA A 37 7.43 6.27 2.42
CA ALA A 37 6.50 5.84 1.40
C ALA A 37 5.29 5.16 2.06
N THR A 38 4.09 5.64 1.75
CA THR A 38 2.81 5.05 2.21
C THR A 38 2.15 4.32 1.06
N PHE A 39 2.13 3.00 1.15
CA PHE A 39 1.46 2.09 0.24
C PHE A 39 0.01 1.92 0.66
N ALA A 40 -0.85 1.63 -0.31
CA ALA A 40 -2.25 1.32 -0.06
C ALA A 40 -2.71 0.13 -0.92
N TYR A 41 -3.74 -0.57 -0.44
CA TYR A 41 -4.50 -1.52 -1.23
C TYR A 41 -5.97 -1.32 -0.87
N TRP A 42 -6.84 -1.28 -1.88
CA TRP A 42 -8.27 -1.18 -1.68
C TRP A 42 -8.96 -2.41 -2.26
N GLY A 43 -9.54 -3.23 -1.39
CA GLY A 43 -10.21 -4.48 -1.75
C GLY A 43 -10.38 -5.42 -0.57
N GLU A 44 -11.36 -6.33 -0.70
CA GLU A 44 -11.61 -7.36 0.30
C GLU A 44 -10.39 -8.30 0.42
N ALA A 45 -9.89 -8.49 1.63
CA ALA A 45 -8.82 -9.45 1.91
C ALA A 45 -8.88 -9.88 3.38
N ARG A 46 -8.24 -11.00 3.69
CA ARG A 46 -7.94 -11.41 5.07
C ARG A 46 -6.65 -10.77 5.58
N SER A 47 -5.64 -10.68 4.71
CA SER A 47 -4.41 -9.94 5.00
C SER A 47 -3.76 -9.47 3.70
N VAL A 48 -2.99 -8.39 3.79
CA VAL A 48 -2.19 -7.84 2.69
C VAL A 48 -0.77 -7.64 3.19
N ARG A 49 0.20 -8.14 2.43
CA ARG A 49 1.62 -7.99 2.76
C ARG A 49 2.41 -7.39 1.61
N TRP A 50 3.27 -6.45 1.94
CA TRP A 50 4.26 -5.87 1.05
C TRP A 50 5.44 -6.82 0.89
N GLN A 51 5.69 -7.26 -0.35
CA GLN A 51 6.77 -8.17 -0.70
C GLN A 51 7.80 -7.46 -1.57
N HIS A 52 9.07 -7.54 -1.19
CA HIS A 52 10.17 -6.99 -1.98
C HIS A 52 11.41 -7.89 -1.85
N TRP A 53 12.37 -7.72 -2.75
CA TRP A 53 13.61 -8.51 -2.80
C TRP A 53 14.86 -7.65 -2.58
N ILE A 54 14.78 -6.74 -1.60
CA ILE A 54 15.93 -5.90 -1.21
C ILE A 54 16.70 -6.63 -0.12
N PHE A 55 17.98 -6.89 -0.37
CA PHE A 55 18.87 -7.51 0.62
C PHE A 55 18.96 -6.67 1.90
N GLY A 56 18.80 -7.31 3.06
CA GLY A 56 18.93 -6.67 4.38
C GLY A 56 17.69 -5.95 4.91
N LEU A 57 16.58 -5.94 4.16
CA LEU A 57 15.27 -5.44 4.62
C LEU A 57 14.30 -6.62 4.83
N THR A 58 13.34 -6.46 5.74
CA THR A 58 12.31 -7.47 6.00
C THR A 58 11.44 -7.67 4.76
N THR A 59 11.61 -8.81 4.11
CA THR A 59 11.02 -9.14 2.80
C THR A 59 9.49 -9.23 2.77
N SER A 60 8.84 -9.26 3.93
CA SER A 60 7.38 -9.37 4.09
C SER A 60 6.92 -8.47 5.23
N GLN A 61 6.22 -7.38 4.91
CA GLN A 61 5.67 -6.45 5.90
C GLN A 61 4.15 -6.38 5.77
N GLU A 62 3.44 -6.47 6.89
CA GLU A 62 1.98 -6.53 6.90
C GLU A 62 1.36 -5.13 6.85
N PHE A 63 0.29 -4.99 6.06
CA PHE A 63 -0.51 -3.77 6.01
C PHE A 63 -1.45 -3.72 7.22
N HIS A 64 -1.77 -2.51 7.66
CA HIS A 64 -2.86 -2.27 8.60
C HIS A 64 -4.18 -2.11 7.84
N ARG A 65 -5.22 -2.84 8.25
CA ARG A 65 -6.58 -2.60 7.79
C ARG A 65 -7.13 -1.36 8.49
N VAL A 66 -7.79 -0.48 7.75
CA VAL A 66 -8.64 0.55 8.34
C VAL A 66 -9.92 -0.15 8.79
N GLU A 67 -10.11 -0.25 10.11
CA GLU A 67 -11.21 -1.00 10.73
C GLU A 67 -12.58 -0.58 10.17
N GLY A 68 -13.39 -1.59 9.83
CA GLY A 68 -14.71 -1.39 9.22
C GLY A 68 -14.70 -1.10 7.71
N THR A 69 -13.54 -1.18 7.04
CA THR A 69 -13.42 -0.88 5.61
C THR A 69 -12.51 -1.89 4.89
N ASP A 70 -12.45 -1.81 3.57
CA ASP A 70 -11.55 -2.60 2.74
C ASP A 70 -10.30 -1.81 2.31
N LEU A 71 -9.98 -0.72 3.00
CA LEU A 71 -8.74 0.03 2.82
C LEU A 71 -7.64 -0.53 3.71
N TRP A 72 -6.49 -0.81 3.10
CA TRP A 72 -5.29 -1.29 3.75
C TRP A 72 -4.16 -0.31 3.49
N TRP A 73 -3.27 -0.11 4.46
CA TRP A 73 -2.10 0.76 4.27
C TRP A 73 -0.84 0.25 4.98
N LEU A 74 0.31 0.68 4.48
CA LEU A 74 1.62 0.45 5.11
C LEU A 74 2.52 1.66 4.89
N SER A 75 3.13 2.20 5.94
CA SER A 75 4.20 3.20 5.81
C SER A 75 5.56 2.56 6.02
N VAL A 76 6.47 2.72 5.05
CA VAL A 76 7.84 2.22 5.10
C VAL A 76 8.80 3.41 4.99
N GLU A 77 9.82 3.45 5.85
CA GLU A 77 10.92 4.38 5.69
C GLU A 77 11.92 3.83 4.66
N LEU A 78 12.19 4.62 3.63
CA LEU A 78 13.12 4.31 2.55
C LEU A 78 14.13 5.45 2.42
N ARG A 79 15.34 5.11 1.94
CA ARG A 79 16.33 6.15 1.63
C ARG A 79 15.79 7.01 0.49
N LYS A 80 16.10 8.31 0.52
CA LYS A 80 15.76 9.21 -0.59
C LYS A 80 16.34 8.67 -1.89
N ASN A 81 15.56 8.76 -2.96
CA ASN A 81 15.89 8.25 -4.30
C ASN A 81 16.06 6.72 -4.39
N SER A 82 15.54 5.96 -3.41
CA SER A 82 15.42 4.50 -3.55
C SER A 82 14.51 4.14 -4.71
N ARG A 83 15.00 3.29 -5.61
CA ARG A 83 14.16 2.52 -6.54
C ARG A 83 13.83 1.19 -5.87
N VAL A 84 12.55 0.90 -5.68
CA VAL A 84 12.09 -0.34 -5.03
C VAL A 84 11.12 -1.06 -5.94
N GLU A 85 11.42 -2.31 -6.24
CA GLU A 85 10.49 -3.23 -6.89
C GLU A 85 9.79 -4.07 -5.82
N TYR A 86 8.48 -4.18 -5.94
CA TYR A 86 7.65 -4.85 -4.95
C TYR A 86 6.40 -5.47 -5.58
N LYS A 87 5.76 -6.35 -4.80
CA LYS A 87 4.46 -6.95 -5.08
C LYS A 87 3.63 -6.97 -3.81
N LEU A 88 2.32 -7.15 -3.96
CA LEU A 88 1.41 -7.37 -2.84
C LEU A 88 1.07 -8.85 -2.77
N LEU A 89 1.27 -9.46 -1.61
CA LEU A 89 0.73 -10.78 -1.32
C LEU A 89 -0.61 -10.58 -0.62
N VAL A 90 -1.69 -10.85 -1.35
CA VAL A 90 -3.07 -10.71 -0.87
C VAL A 90 -3.61 -12.09 -0.54
N ASP A 91 -3.98 -12.28 0.72
CA ASP A 91 -4.62 -13.51 1.22
C ASP A 91 -6.13 -13.27 1.33
N TYR A 92 -6.92 -14.04 0.58
CA TYR A 92 -8.39 -14.01 0.63
C TYR A 92 -8.97 -15.05 1.59
N GLY A 93 -8.12 -15.81 2.29
CA GLY A 93 -8.48 -16.85 3.25
C GLY A 93 -8.47 -18.27 2.67
N ASP A 94 -8.93 -18.43 1.42
CA ASP A 94 -8.87 -19.69 0.67
C ASP A 94 -7.56 -19.82 -0.14
N ARG A 95 -7.01 -18.67 -0.57
CA ARG A 95 -5.77 -18.58 -1.32
C ARG A 95 -5.03 -17.27 -1.03
N ALA A 96 -3.71 -17.35 -1.11
CA ALA A 96 -2.83 -16.19 -1.18
C ALA A 96 -2.28 -16.05 -2.60
N ILE A 97 -2.38 -14.85 -3.17
CA ILE A 97 -1.88 -14.54 -4.51
C ILE A 97 -0.92 -13.35 -4.47
N LEU A 98 0.12 -13.45 -5.28
CA LEU A 98 1.11 -12.39 -5.43
C LEU A 98 0.76 -11.54 -6.65
N ILE A 99 0.34 -10.30 -6.42
CA ILE A 99 -0.13 -9.38 -7.47
C ILE A 99 0.79 -8.16 -7.58
N ARG A 100 0.71 -7.46 -8.73
CA ARG A 100 1.20 -6.08 -8.80
C ARG A 100 0.23 -5.18 -8.05
N ASP A 101 0.75 -4.09 -7.51
CA ASP A 101 -0.09 -3.09 -6.85
C ASP A 101 -1.08 -2.49 -7.88
N PRO A 102 -2.40 -2.66 -7.68
CA PRO A 102 -3.42 -2.10 -8.57
C PRO A 102 -3.38 -0.56 -8.63
N LEU A 103 -2.89 0.11 -7.58
CA LEU A 103 -2.86 1.57 -7.44
C LEU A 103 -1.53 2.18 -7.90
N ASN A 104 -0.59 1.35 -8.39
CA ASN A 104 0.67 1.79 -8.95
C ASN A 104 0.77 1.41 -10.44
N PRO A 105 0.60 2.36 -11.36
CA PRO A 105 0.67 2.09 -12.79
C PRO A 105 2.10 1.84 -13.29
N LEU A 106 3.12 2.08 -12.47
CA LEU A 106 4.52 1.93 -12.86
C LEU A 106 4.90 0.45 -12.95
N ILE A 107 5.46 0.06 -14.08
CA ILE A 107 5.89 -1.31 -14.35
C ILE A 107 7.42 -1.34 -14.43
N ALA A 108 8.04 -2.12 -13.56
CA ALA A 108 9.43 -2.53 -13.75
C ALA A 108 9.52 -3.46 -14.97
N ARG A 109 10.35 -3.09 -15.95
CA ARG A 109 10.56 -3.85 -17.20
C ARG A 109 11.92 -4.57 -17.24
N ASP A 110 12.71 -4.49 -16.18
CA ASP A 110 14.04 -5.08 -16.10
C ASP A 110 13.97 -6.53 -15.57
N PRO A 111 14.88 -7.45 -15.95
CA PRO A 111 14.78 -8.88 -15.65
C PRO A 111 15.53 -9.31 -14.38
N PHE A 112 15.71 -8.42 -13.40
CA PHE A 112 16.53 -8.68 -12.21
C PHE A 112 15.70 -8.87 -10.94
#